data_AF-A0ABD4W4P8-F1
#
_entry.id   AF-A0ABD4W4P8-F1
#
_cell.length_a   1.000
_cell.length_b   1.000
_cell.length_c   1.000
_cell.angle_alpha   90.00
_cell.angle_beta   90.00
_cell.angle_gamma   90.00
#
_symmetry.space_group_name_H-M   'P 1'
#
loop_
_entity.id
_entity.type
_entity.pdbx_description
1 polymer ?
#
loop_
_entity_poly.entity_id
_entity_poly.type
_entity_poly.pdbx_seq_one_letter_code
_entity_poly.pdbx_strand_id
1 'polypeptide(L)'
;MMITVEELKAMPLDEPIGEDVVNDIEVMANTGLSHFIKKSFEPCEGVYRIDDFGDYVPYEDWRKFWSAFPEWCEWVFFLHDNAHSDDYWNFTTEVLGGLTPIEIGEQYDASSDYDIDFVFYTEADDEGHV
;
A
#
# COMPACT_ATOMS: atom_id res chain seq x y z
N MET A 1 -7.22 18.80 7.02
CA MET A 1 -5.98 19.26 6.34
C MET A 1 -5.22 17.98 6.11
N MET A 2 -4.91 17.65 4.87
CA MET A 2 -4.22 16.40 4.56
C MET A 2 -2.79 16.48 5.10
N ILE A 3 -2.31 15.44 5.77
CA ILE A 3 -0.91 15.31 6.16
C ILE A 3 0.00 15.41 4.93
N THR A 4 1.24 15.80 5.10
CA THR A 4 2.23 15.85 4.01
C THR A 4 3.25 14.74 4.15
N VAL A 5 3.95 14.42 3.06
CA VAL A 5 5.06 13.45 3.06
C VAL A 5 6.15 13.83 4.08
N GLU A 6 6.43 15.12 4.25
CA GLU A 6 7.42 15.59 5.22
C GLU A 6 6.93 15.45 6.66
N GLU A 7 5.63 15.63 6.90
CA GLU A 7 5.03 15.34 8.21
C GLU A 7 5.04 13.84 8.51
N LEU A 8 4.71 12.97 7.54
CA LEU A 8 4.82 11.51 7.68
C LEU A 8 6.25 11.08 8.05
N LYS A 9 7.27 11.67 7.42
CA LYS A 9 8.69 11.41 7.76
C LYS A 9 9.09 11.88 9.15
N ALA A 10 8.39 12.88 9.70
CA ALA A 10 8.67 13.46 11.01
C ALA A 10 7.87 12.80 12.13
N MET A 11 6.92 11.90 11.82
CA MET A 11 6.11 11.22 12.83
C MET A 11 6.99 10.31 13.72
N PRO A 12 6.70 10.26 15.03
CA PRO A 12 7.31 9.29 15.93
C PRO A 12 6.98 7.87 15.48
N LEU A 13 7.93 6.94 15.65
CA LEU A 13 7.75 5.54 15.26
C LEU A 13 7.15 4.69 16.39
N ASP A 14 7.01 5.26 17.58
CA ASP A 14 6.56 4.63 18.82
C ASP A 14 5.21 5.19 19.35
N GLU A 15 4.52 6.00 18.54
CA GLU A 15 3.16 6.46 18.83
C GLU A 15 2.18 6.00 17.74
N PRO A 16 0.91 5.72 18.09
CA PRO A 16 -0.11 5.36 17.11
C PRO A 16 -0.28 6.41 16.02
N ILE A 17 -0.42 5.98 14.77
CA ILE A 17 -0.49 6.90 13.63
C ILE A 17 -1.81 7.68 13.54
N GLY A 18 -2.89 7.13 14.09
CA GLY A 18 -4.24 7.70 14.04
C GLY A 18 -5.00 7.43 12.74
N GLU A 19 -6.33 7.34 12.84
CA GLU A 19 -7.23 7.01 11.70
C GLU A 19 -7.13 8.03 10.55
N ASP A 20 -6.98 9.32 10.86
CA ASP A 20 -6.85 10.37 9.84
C ASP A 20 -5.61 10.15 8.95
N VAL A 21 -4.50 9.64 9.52
CA VAL A 21 -3.28 9.36 8.77
C VAL A 21 -3.45 8.17 7.84
N VAL A 22 -4.15 7.11 8.29
CA VAL A 22 -4.49 5.96 7.43
C VAL A 22 -5.31 6.42 6.22
N ASN A 23 -6.37 7.21 6.45
CA ASN A 23 -7.20 7.75 5.37
C ASN A 23 -6.40 8.66 4.42
N ASP A 24 -5.51 9.50 4.95
CA ASP A 24 -4.70 10.38 4.11
C ASP A 24 -3.70 9.60 3.25
N ILE A 25 -3.10 8.52 3.76
CA ILE A 25 -2.22 7.63 2.98
C ILE A 25 -2.98 7.00 1.82
N GLU A 26 -4.19 6.49 2.06
CA GLU A 26 -5.07 5.96 1.01
C GLU A 26 -5.37 6.99 -0.08
N VAL A 27 -5.72 8.21 0.32
CA VAL A 27 -6.01 9.28 -0.63
C VAL A 27 -4.75 9.67 -1.43
N MET A 28 -3.58 9.71 -0.79
CA MET A 28 -2.31 9.98 -1.47
C MET A 28 -1.92 8.87 -2.44
N ALA A 29 -2.09 7.61 -2.07
CA ALA A 29 -1.82 6.46 -2.93
C ALA A 29 -2.72 6.49 -4.16
N ASN A 30 -4.05 6.55 -3.96
CA ASN A 30 -5.01 6.61 -5.05
C ASN A 30 -4.77 7.80 -5.98
N THR A 31 -4.56 9.00 -5.43
CA THR A 31 -4.34 10.20 -6.26
C THR A 31 -2.99 10.13 -6.98
N GLY A 32 -1.92 9.76 -6.29
CA GLY A 32 -0.56 9.75 -6.81
C GLY A 32 -0.33 8.66 -7.85
N LEU A 33 -0.82 7.45 -7.60
CA LEU A 33 -0.66 6.30 -8.49
C LEU A 33 -1.60 6.36 -9.71
N SER A 34 -2.75 7.05 -9.61
CA SER A 34 -3.69 7.17 -10.73
C SER A 34 -3.07 7.77 -12.01
N HIS A 35 -2.02 8.57 -11.85
CA HIS A 35 -1.29 9.16 -12.97
C HIS A 35 -0.45 8.15 -13.77
N PHE A 36 -0.19 6.97 -13.22
CA PHE A 36 0.61 5.90 -13.82
C PHE A 36 -0.24 4.73 -14.34
N ILE A 37 -1.57 4.80 -14.22
CA ILE A 37 -2.47 3.73 -14.70
C ILE A 37 -2.28 3.53 -16.20
N LYS A 38 -2.09 2.28 -16.61
CA LYS A 38 -2.00 1.88 -18.02
C LYS A 38 -3.08 0.84 -18.36
N LYS A 39 -3.50 0.84 -19.63
CA LYS A 39 -4.43 -0.17 -20.18
C LYS A 39 -3.73 -1.39 -20.77
N SER A 40 -2.42 -1.30 -20.94
CA SER A 40 -1.57 -2.35 -21.52
C SER A 40 -0.14 -2.13 -21.05
N PHE A 41 0.57 -3.24 -20.89
CA PHE A 41 1.91 -3.32 -20.36
C PHE A 41 2.85 -4.00 -21.36
N GLU A 42 4.15 -3.99 -21.08
CA GLU A 42 5.06 -4.87 -21.82
C GLU A 42 4.75 -6.34 -21.49
N PRO A 43 4.94 -7.29 -22.43
CA PRO A 43 4.73 -8.71 -22.16
C PRO A 43 5.52 -9.19 -20.93
N CYS A 44 4.85 -9.88 -20.01
CA CYS A 44 5.43 -10.35 -18.75
C CYS A 44 5.95 -9.22 -17.83
N GLU A 45 5.50 -7.97 -18.01
CA GLU A 45 5.82 -6.87 -17.09
C GLU A 45 5.13 -7.08 -15.75
N GLY A 46 5.90 -6.93 -14.66
CA GLY A 46 5.35 -6.92 -13.31
C GLY A 46 4.54 -5.65 -13.05
N VAL A 47 3.33 -5.81 -12.53
CA VAL A 47 2.38 -4.72 -12.29
C VAL A 47 1.78 -4.82 -10.90
N TYR A 48 1.39 -3.67 -10.35
CA TYR A 48 0.67 -3.59 -9.08
C TYR A 48 -0.74 -3.06 -9.30
N ARG A 49 -1.73 -3.76 -8.74
CA ARG A 49 -3.11 -3.31 -8.58
C ARG A 49 -3.13 -2.16 -7.57
N ILE A 50 -3.88 -1.11 -7.84
CA ILE A 50 -4.01 0.04 -6.94
C ILE A 50 -5.41 0.16 -6.33
N ASP A 51 -6.40 -0.55 -6.86
CA ASP A 51 -7.78 -0.55 -6.35
C ASP A 51 -8.55 -1.84 -6.70
N ASP A 52 -9.77 -1.96 -6.18
CA ASP A 52 -10.67 -3.08 -6.46
C ASP A 52 -11.30 -3.06 -7.87
N PHE A 53 -11.12 -1.99 -8.64
CA PHE A 53 -11.61 -1.90 -10.02
C PHE A 53 -10.65 -2.56 -11.03
N GLY A 54 -9.47 -2.99 -10.57
CA GLY A 54 -8.46 -3.58 -11.42
C GLY A 54 -7.69 -2.53 -12.20
N ASP A 55 -7.47 -1.35 -11.62
CA ASP A 55 -6.51 -0.40 -12.16
C ASP A 55 -5.09 -0.83 -11.75
N TYR A 56 -4.19 -0.91 -12.73
CA TYR A 56 -2.81 -1.38 -12.55
C TYR A 56 -1.80 -0.33 -12.96
N VAL A 57 -0.66 -0.33 -12.27
CA VAL A 57 0.51 0.49 -12.58
C VAL A 57 1.76 -0.39 -12.76
N PRO A 58 2.75 0.05 -13.54
CA PRO A 58 4.03 -0.66 -13.67
C PRO A 58 4.77 -0.78 -12.33
N TYR A 59 5.49 -1.89 -12.13
CA TYR A 59 6.39 -2.09 -11.00
C TYR A 59 7.33 -0.90 -10.75
N GLU A 60 7.94 -0.35 -11.81
CA GLU A 60 8.90 0.75 -11.67
C GLU A 60 8.24 2.04 -11.16
N ASP A 61 7.03 2.34 -11.63
CA ASP A 61 6.28 3.53 -11.20
C ASP A 61 5.76 3.38 -9.77
N TRP A 62 5.30 2.18 -9.40
CA TRP A 62 4.93 1.83 -8.02
C TRP A 62 6.10 2.05 -7.06
N ARG A 63 7.26 1.44 -7.34
CA ARG A 63 8.47 1.57 -6.50
C ARG A 63 8.94 3.02 -6.41
N LYS A 64 8.89 3.75 -7.51
CA LYS A 64 9.26 5.17 -7.54
C LYS A 64 8.33 6.01 -6.68
N PHE A 65 7.02 5.78 -6.73
CA PHE A 65 6.04 6.48 -5.90
C PHE A 65 6.31 6.25 -4.42
N TRP A 66 6.33 5.00 -3.97
CA TRP A 66 6.50 4.67 -2.56
C TRP A 66 7.87 5.03 -1.99
N SER A 67 8.93 5.08 -2.82
CA SER A 67 10.26 5.53 -2.38
C SER A 67 10.32 6.97 -1.86
N ALA A 68 9.29 7.79 -2.15
CA ALA A 68 9.19 9.15 -1.63
C ALA A 68 8.68 9.21 -0.17
N PHE A 69 8.04 8.13 0.31
CA PHE A 69 7.38 8.02 1.61
C PHE A 69 8.24 7.21 2.59
N PRO A 70 7.99 7.32 3.90
CA PRO A 70 8.41 6.29 4.84
C PRO A 70 7.86 4.92 4.43
N GLU A 71 8.67 3.87 4.60
CA GLU A 71 8.33 2.50 4.16
C GLU A 71 7.00 2.00 4.74
N TRP A 72 6.71 2.34 6.00
CA TRP A 72 5.47 1.97 6.67
C TRP A 72 4.21 2.52 6.02
N CYS A 73 4.30 3.55 5.16
CA CYS A 73 3.14 4.02 4.40
C CYS A 73 2.72 3.02 3.31
N GLU A 74 3.67 2.37 2.65
CA GLU A 74 3.39 1.30 1.67
C GLU A 74 2.76 0.10 2.38
N TRP A 75 3.25 -0.23 3.59
CA TRP A 75 2.68 -1.30 4.42
C TRP A 75 1.25 -1.01 4.89
N VAL A 76 0.95 0.23 5.29
CA VAL A 76 -0.44 0.64 5.61
C VAL A 76 -1.36 0.36 4.43
N PHE A 77 -0.94 0.76 3.22
CA PHE A 77 -1.73 0.54 2.01
C PHE A 77 -1.94 -0.95 1.70
N PHE A 78 -0.90 -1.77 1.85
CA PHE A 78 -1.03 -3.21 1.67
C PHE A 78 -1.95 -3.88 2.69
N LEU A 79 -1.90 -3.44 3.95
CA LEU A 79 -2.67 -4.05 5.02
C LEU A 79 -4.15 -3.64 4.98
N HIS A 80 -4.44 -2.37 4.74
CA HIS A 80 -5.74 -1.75 4.94
C HIS A 80 -6.85 -2.45 4.13
N ASP A 81 -7.77 -3.11 4.84
CA ASP A 81 -8.86 -3.92 4.30
C ASP A 81 -8.45 -5.01 3.27
N ASN A 82 -7.16 -5.33 3.18
CA ASN A 82 -6.59 -6.25 2.19
C ASN A 82 -5.91 -7.47 2.82
N ALA A 83 -5.59 -7.42 4.12
CA ALA A 83 -4.83 -8.45 4.81
C ALA A 83 -5.45 -8.88 6.14
N HIS A 84 -4.89 -9.94 6.70
CA HIS A 84 -5.16 -10.42 8.05
C HIS A 84 -3.89 -11.04 8.63
N SER A 85 -3.85 -11.16 9.96
CA SER A 85 -2.79 -11.83 10.71
C SER A 85 -3.41 -12.71 11.80
N ASP A 86 -2.58 -13.43 12.54
CA ASP A 86 -3.01 -14.18 13.74
C ASP A 86 -3.70 -13.26 14.78
N ASP A 87 -3.29 -11.99 14.84
CA ASP A 87 -3.80 -10.99 15.78
C ASP A 87 -5.05 -10.27 15.26
N TYR A 88 -5.15 -10.07 13.94
CA TYR A 88 -6.20 -9.27 13.32
C TYR A 88 -6.88 -9.98 12.17
N TRP A 89 -8.18 -10.21 12.30
CA TRP A 89 -8.99 -10.75 11.21
C TRP A 89 -9.12 -9.79 10.02
N ASN A 90 -9.05 -8.49 10.26
CA ASN A 90 -9.02 -7.46 9.22
C ASN A 90 -8.32 -6.21 9.75
N PHE A 91 -7.54 -5.55 8.90
CA PHE A 91 -6.88 -4.28 9.20
C PHE A 91 -7.76 -3.12 8.76
N THR A 92 -8.77 -2.79 9.57
CA THR A 92 -9.60 -1.61 9.34
C THR A 92 -8.83 -0.32 9.62
N THR A 93 -9.37 0.82 9.21
CA THR A 93 -8.84 2.15 9.56
C THR A 93 -8.63 2.34 11.07
N GLU A 94 -9.58 1.88 11.89
CA GLU A 94 -9.49 1.94 13.37
C GLU A 94 -8.33 1.08 13.89
N VAL A 95 -8.17 -0.13 13.36
CA VAL A 95 -7.09 -1.04 13.75
C VAL A 95 -5.74 -0.42 13.40
N LEU A 96 -5.52 -0.05 12.13
CA LEU A 96 -4.25 0.53 11.69
C LEU A 96 -3.95 1.87 12.36
N GLY A 97 -4.97 2.70 12.59
CA GLY A 97 -4.81 3.96 13.30
C GLY A 97 -4.37 3.79 14.76
N GLY A 98 -4.67 2.64 15.37
CA GLY A 98 -4.22 2.26 16.70
C GLY A 98 -2.79 1.74 16.78
N LEU A 99 -2.17 1.41 15.65
CA LEU A 99 -0.82 0.86 15.59
C LEU A 99 0.24 1.96 15.41
N THR A 100 1.41 1.72 15.99
CA THR A 100 2.63 2.47 15.71
C THR A 100 3.22 2.07 14.35
N PRO A 101 4.05 2.92 13.72
CA PRO A 101 4.79 2.54 12.51
C PRO A 101 5.63 1.25 12.65
N ILE A 102 6.16 0.97 13.85
CA ILE A 102 6.91 -0.26 14.12
C ILE A 102 5.97 -1.47 14.09
N GLU A 103 4.85 -1.41 14.80
CA GLU A 103 3.86 -2.49 14.85
C GLU A 103 3.24 -2.75 13.46
N ILE A 104 3.05 -1.71 12.65
CA ILE A 104 2.61 -1.87 11.25
C ILE A 104 3.59 -2.72 10.46
N GLY A 105 4.91 -2.49 10.61
CA GLY A 105 5.92 -3.33 9.97
C GLY A 105 5.90 -4.78 10.47
N GLU A 106 5.74 -4.98 11.77
CA GLU A 106 5.60 -6.33 12.36
C GLU A 106 4.36 -7.07 11.82
N GLN A 107 3.23 -6.35 11.68
CA GLN A 107 2.00 -6.93 11.14
C GLN A 107 2.07 -7.15 9.62
N TYR A 108 2.78 -6.31 8.88
CA TYR A 108 3.07 -6.54 7.46
C TYR A 108 3.88 -7.83 7.28
N ASP A 109 4.96 -8.01 8.04
CA ASP A 109 5.77 -9.23 8.02
C ASP A 109 4.94 -10.46 8.42
N ALA A 110 4.08 -10.34 9.45
CA ALA A 110 3.21 -11.43 9.89
C ALA A 110 2.11 -11.77 8.86
N SER A 111 1.67 -10.79 8.07
CA SER A 111 0.64 -10.98 7.04
C SER A 111 1.21 -11.63 5.76
N SER A 112 2.53 -11.71 5.63
CA SER A 112 3.19 -12.30 4.45
C SER A 112 2.83 -13.77 4.23
N ASP A 113 2.48 -14.52 5.28
CA ASP A 113 1.98 -15.90 5.20
C ASP A 113 0.64 -16.03 4.45
N TYR A 114 -0.04 -14.91 4.21
CA TYR A 114 -1.31 -14.83 3.46
C TYR A 114 -1.14 -14.21 2.07
N ASP A 115 0.11 -14.11 1.59
CA ASP A 115 0.44 -13.70 0.22
C ASP A 115 -0.08 -12.31 -0.14
N ILE A 116 0.08 -11.36 0.80
CA ILE A 116 -0.31 -9.95 0.63
C ILE A 116 0.25 -9.36 -0.67
N ASP A 117 1.50 -9.68 -1.01
CA ASP A 117 2.11 -9.25 -2.27
C ASP A 117 1.38 -9.82 -3.49
N PHE A 118 0.87 -11.06 -3.46
CA PHE A 118 0.12 -11.63 -4.60
C PHE A 118 -1.26 -11.01 -4.79
N VAL A 119 -1.84 -10.39 -3.76
CA VAL A 119 -3.12 -9.67 -3.89
C VAL A 119 -2.97 -8.45 -4.79
N PHE A 120 -1.79 -7.83 -4.78
CA PHE A 120 -1.54 -6.60 -5.52
C PHE A 120 -0.63 -6.82 -6.74
N TYR A 121 0.39 -7.66 -6.62
CA TYR A 121 1.34 -7.94 -7.68
C TYR A 121 0.86 -9.05 -8.60
N THR A 122 0.98 -8.80 -9.90
CA THR A 122 0.86 -9.84 -10.92
C THR A 122 1.76 -9.51 -12.11
N GLU A 123 1.79 -10.37 -13.12
CA GLU A 123 2.50 -10.15 -14.36
C GLU A 123 1.50 -10.06 -15.51
N ALA A 124 1.72 -9.10 -16.42
CA ALA A 124 0.96 -9.05 -17.65
C ALA A 124 1.22 -10.30 -18.51
N ASP A 125 0.23 -10.74 -19.28
CA ASP A 125 0.38 -11.87 -20.19
C ASP A 125 1.30 -11.57 -21.39
N ASP A 126 1.46 -12.54 -22.29
CA ASP A 126 2.30 -12.40 -23.49
C ASP A 126 1.82 -11.29 -24.46
N GLU A 127 0.60 -10.78 -24.28
CA GLU A 127 0.00 -9.69 -25.07
C GLU A 127 -0.02 -8.35 -24.30
N GLY A 128 0.46 -8.33 -23.05
CA GLY A 128 0.50 -7.13 -22.21
C GLY A 128 -0.81 -6.81 -21.48
N HIS A 129 -1.66 -7.83 -21.27
CA HIS A 129 -2.93 -7.71 -20.55
C HIS A 129 -2.86 -8.28 -19.13
N VAL A 130 -3.73 -7.77 -18.25
CA VAL A 130 -3.86 -8.17 -16.84
C VAL A 130 -5.30 -8.59 -16.57
#